data_AF-A0A3C0QCW1-F1
#
_entry.id   AF-A0A3C0QCW1-F1
#
_cell.length_a   1.000
_cell.length_b   1.000
_cell.length_c   1.000
_cell.angle_alpha   90.00
_cell.angle_beta   90.00
_cell.angle_gamma   90.00
#
_symmetry.space_group_name_H-M   'P 1'
#
loop_
_entity.id
_entity.type
_entity.pdbx_description
1 polymer ?
#
loop_
_entity_poly.entity_id
_entity_poly.type
_entity_poly.pdbx_seq_one_letter_code
_entity_poly.pdbx_strand_id
1 'polypeptide(L)'
;MTYQSQAVAKPYFIAAIALFVAQILFGLIMGLQYVIGDFLFPEIPFNVARMVHTNTLIVWLLFGFMGASYFLVPEEAETELYSPLLAKVMFWVFLVAAAVTVAGYLLVPYATLAEFTMNEKFPTMGREFLEQPTIIKVGIVIVALAFLFNIGMTVLKGRKTVVNLVLLLGLLGLAVFFLFAFYVPENLVLDKFFWWWVVHLWVEGVWELILGAILAYVLIKVTGVDREVIEKWLYVIIAMALISGIIGTGHHFFWIGAPEYWQWWGSIFSALEPLPFFMMTVFAFNMVNRRRRNHPNKVATLWALGTAVMAFLGAGVWGFLHTLAPINFYTHGTQLTAAHGHMAFYGAYVM
;
A
#
# COMPACT_ATOMS: atom_id res chain seq x y z
N MET A 1 -15.10 16.89 -14.28
CA MET A 1 -15.04 15.47 -14.67
C MET A 1 -15.25 15.43 -16.16
N THR A 2 -14.36 14.78 -16.88
CA THR A 2 -14.40 14.67 -18.36
C THR A 2 -15.27 13.48 -18.77
N TYR A 3 -15.27 12.42 -17.96
CA TYR A 3 -16.02 11.19 -18.15
C TYR A 3 -17.02 10.99 -17.00
N GLN A 4 -18.21 10.48 -17.30
CA GLN A 4 -19.26 10.29 -16.29
C GLN A 4 -18.88 9.22 -15.27
N SER A 5 -18.18 8.17 -15.70
CA SER A 5 -17.75 7.06 -14.83
C SER A 5 -16.74 7.48 -13.75
N GLN A 6 -16.04 8.61 -13.89
CA GLN A 6 -15.15 9.15 -12.86
C GLN A 6 -15.87 9.43 -11.54
N ALA A 7 -17.19 9.68 -11.57
CA ALA A 7 -17.99 9.90 -10.37
C ALA A 7 -18.00 8.70 -9.41
N VAL A 8 -17.67 7.49 -9.90
CA VAL A 8 -17.55 6.29 -9.07
C VAL A 8 -16.41 6.40 -8.06
N ALA A 9 -15.38 7.22 -8.31
CA ALA A 9 -14.28 7.43 -7.37
C ALA A 9 -14.71 8.11 -6.06
N LYS A 10 -15.79 8.91 -6.09
CA LYS A 10 -16.25 9.70 -4.93
C LYS A 10 -16.53 8.85 -3.68
N PRO A 11 -17.37 7.80 -3.72
CA PRO A 11 -17.61 6.95 -2.55
C PRO A 11 -16.34 6.28 -2.02
N TYR A 12 -15.40 5.89 -2.90
CA TYR A 12 -14.12 5.31 -2.49
C TYR A 12 -13.30 6.28 -1.64
N PHE A 13 -13.15 7.53 -2.08
CA PHE A 13 -12.45 8.54 -1.27
C PHE A 13 -13.16 8.88 0.04
N ILE A 14 -14.49 8.92 0.05
CA ILE A 14 -15.26 9.16 1.28
C ILE A 14 -15.01 8.04 2.30
N ALA A 15 -15.08 6.77 1.85
CA ALA A 15 -14.80 5.62 2.71
C ALA A 15 -13.34 5.62 3.19
N ALA A 16 -12.38 5.93 2.30
CA ALA A 16 -10.97 6.04 2.67
C ALA A 16 -10.75 7.05 3.79
N ILE A 17 -11.32 8.26 3.68
CA ILE A 17 -11.19 9.30 4.72
C ILE A 17 -11.85 8.86 6.04
N ALA A 18 -13.04 8.27 5.99
CA ALA A 18 -13.73 7.80 7.19
C ALA A 18 -12.93 6.71 7.92
N LEU A 19 -12.40 5.74 7.18
CA LEU A 19 -11.57 4.67 7.73
C LEU A 19 -10.19 5.19 8.20
N PHE A 20 -9.62 6.20 7.55
CA PHE A 20 -8.40 6.87 8.00
C PHE A 20 -8.60 7.54 9.37
N VAL A 21 -9.71 8.25 9.57
CA VAL A 21 -10.06 8.82 10.88
C VAL A 21 -10.19 7.72 11.93
N ALA A 22 -10.87 6.61 11.61
CA ALA A 22 -10.98 5.47 12.51
C ALA A 22 -9.59 4.89 12.87
N GLN A 23 -8.71 4.72 11.88
CA GLN A 23 -7.34 4.23 12.09
C GLN A 23 -6.54 5.16 13.00
N ILE A 24 -6.63 6.48 12.85
CA ILE A 24 -6.00 7.45 13.76
C ILE A 24 -6.51 7.28 15.19
N LEU A 25 -7.82 7.14 15.39
CA LEU A 25 -8.39 6.95 16.74
C LEU A 25 -7.81 5.72 17.44
N PHE A 26 -7.71 4.58 16.75
CA PHE A 26 -7.06 3.39 17.31
C PHE A 26 -5.55 3.59 17.54
N GLY A 27 -4.88 4.39 16.71
CA GLY A 27 -3.49 4.79 16.94
C GLY A 27 -3.31 5.62 18.21
N LEU A 28 -4.19 6.58 18.45
CA LEU A 28 -4.21 7.40 19.67
C LEU A 28 -4.53 6.55 20.91
N ILE A 29 -5.45 5.59 20.81
CA ILE A 29 -5.74 4.64 21.89
C ILE A 29 -4.47 3.86 22.26
N MET A 30 -3.77 3.28 21.30
CA MET A 30 -2.51 2.56 21.57
C MET A 30 -1.43 3.48 22.14
N GLY A 31 -1.31 4.70 21.62
CA GLY A 31 -0.39 5.70 22.15
C GLY A 31 -0.66 6.02 23.62
N LEU A 32 -1.94 6.13 24.00
CA LEU A 32 -2.34 6.34 25.39
C LEU A 32 -2.11 5.09 26.25
N GLN A 33 -2.29 3.88 25.70
CA GLN A 33 -1.99 2.63 26.41
C GLN A 33 -0.50 2.47 26.76
N TYR A 34 0.42 3.11 26.03
CA TYR A 34 1.84 3.17 26.44
C TYR A 34 2.07 4.07 27.68
N VAL A 35 1.18 5.03 27.94
CA VAL A 35 1.27 5.97 29.07
C VAL A 35 0.44 5.49 30.26
N ILE A 36 -0.75 4.95 29.98
CA ILE A 36 -1.74 4.45 30.94
C ILE A 36 -2.06 3.00 30.55
N GLY A 37 -1.32 2.05 31.12
CA GLY A 37 -1.30 0.64 30.67
C GLY A 37 -2.66 -0.09 30.66
N ASP A 38 -3.58 0.28 31.54
CA ASP A 38 -4.90 -0.32 31.71
C ASP A 38 -6.03 0.47 31.02
N PHE A 39 -5.71 1.54 30.28
CA PHE A 39 -6.69 2.32 29.56
C PHE A 39 -7.48 1.45 28.56
N LEU A 40 -8.82 1.41 28.75
CA LEU A 40 -9.80 0.61 27.98
C LEU A 40 -9.64 -0.92 28.12
N PHE A 41 -8.87 -1.42 29.08
CA PHE A 41 -8.84 -2.86 29.38
C PHE A 41 -9.99 -3.23 30.32
N PRO A 42 -10.70 -4.36 30.11
CA PRO A 42 -10.46 -5.41 29.11
C PRO A 42 -11.20 -5.23 27.77
N GLU A 43 -11.99 -4.18 27.58
CA GLU A 43 -12.88 -4.02 26.43
C GLU A 43 -12.14 -3.85 25.09
N ILE A 44 -11.03 -3.10 25.07
CA ILE A 44 -10.17 -2.90 23.90
C ILE A 44 -8.70 -3.07 24.32
N PRO A 45 -8.21 -4.31 24.44
CA PRO A 45 -6.82 -4.56 24.81
C PRO A 45 -5.87 -4.17 23.66
N PHE A 46 -4.59 -3.91 24.00
CA PHE A 46 -3.59 -3.39 23.06
C PHE A 46 -3.46 -4.22 21.78
N ASN A 47 -3.48 -5.56 21.87
CA ASN A 47 -3.39 -6.44 20.70
C ASN A 47 -4.59 -6.30 19.75
N VAL A 48 -5.79 -6.06 20.27
CA VAL A 48 -6.99 -5.80 19.47
C VAL A 48 -6.92 -4.42 18.84
N ALA A 49 -6.55 -3.39 19.62
CA ALA A 49 -6.36 -2.03 19.10
C ALA A 49 -5.33 -2.00 17.96
N ARG A 50 -4.20 -2.70 18.13
CA ARG A 50 -3.14 -2.86 17.11
C ARG A 50 -3.64 -3.52 15.85
N MET A 51 -4.33 -4.64 15.98
CA MET A 51 -4.90 -5.38 14.86
C MET A 51 -5.90 -4.50 14.08
N VAL A 52 -6.79 -3.76 14.75
CA VAL A 52 -7.70 -2.82 14.08
C VAL A 52 -6.92 -1.71 13.39
N HIS A 53 -5.93 -1.11 14.05
CA HIS A 53 -5.14 0.00 13.51
C HIS A 53 -4.40 -0.39 12.22
N THR A 54 -3.64 -1.49 12.24
CA THR A 54 -2.81 -1.92 11.09
C THR A 54 -3.64 -2.49 9.94
N ASN A 55 -4.73 -3.21 10.21
CA ASN A 55 -5.60 -3.70 9.15
C ASN A 55 -6.39 -2.55 8.50
N THR A 56 -6.88 -1.59 9.31
CA THR A 56 -7.61 -0.44 8.78
C THR A 56 -6.69 0.41 7.89
N LEU A 57 -5.41 0.57 8.27
CA LEU A 57 -4.39 1.24 7.46
C LEU A 57 -4.36 0.69 6.02
N ILE A 58 -4.27 -0.63 5.87
CA ILE A 58 -4.21 -1.28 4.55
C ILE A 58 -5.52 -1.05 3.79
N VAL A 59 -6.66 -1.29 4.43
CA VAL A 59 -7.97 -1.22 3.78
C VAL A 59 -8.27 0.17 3.24
N TRP A 60 -8.04 1.22 4.03
CA TRP A 60 -8.38 2.57 3.61
C TRP A 60 -7.44 3.05 2.49
N LEU A 61 -6.16 2.66 2.52
CA LEU A 61 -5.21 2.93 1.43
C LEU A 61 -5.64 2.26 0.12
N LEU A 62 -6.12 1.00 0.18
CA LEU A 62 -6.68 0.32 -0.98
C LEU A 62 -7.92 1.05 -1.54
N PHE A 63 -8.81 1.57 -0.67
CA PHE A 63 -9.90 2.44 -1.14
C PHE A 63 -9.38 3.69 -1.83
N GLY A 64 -8.32 4.31 -1.29
CA GLY A 64 -7.64 5.46 -1.90
C GLY A 64 -7.09 5.16 -3.30
N PHE A 65 -6.33 4.08 -3.46
CA PHE A 65 -5.79 3.65 -4.75
C PHE A 65 -6.88 3.29 -5.74
N MET A 66 -7.91 2.54 -5.33
CA MET A 66 -9.04 2.22 -6.19
C MET A 66 -9.78 3.49 -6.64
N GLY A 67 -10.05 4.41 -5.72
CA GLY A 67 -10.66 5.71 -6.04
C GLY A 67 -9.82 6.52 -7.03
N ALA A 68 -8.51 6.61 -6.81
CA ALA A 68 -7.59 7.30 -7.71
C ALA A 68 -7.57 6.66 -9.10
N SER A 69 -7.45 5.34 -9.20
CA SER A 69 -7.48 4.62 -10.48
C SER A 69 -8.81 4.81 -11.22
N TYR A 70 -9.96 4.68 -10.54
CA TYR A 70 -11.27 4.91 -11.18
C TYR A 70 -11.47 6.35 -11.66
N PHE A 71 -10.78 7.32 -11.04
CA PHE A 71 -10.78 8.70 -11.50
C PHE A 71 -9.84 8.94 -12.69
N LEU A 72 -8.60 8.45 -12.63
CA LEU A 72 -7.58 8.78 -13.63
C LEU A 72 -7.67 7.93 -14.90
N VAL A 73 -8.01 6.64 -14.78
CA VAL A 73 -7.94 5.69 -15.89
C VAL A 73 -8.88 6.06 -17.04
N PRO A 74 -10.14 6.51 -16.82
CA PRO A 74 -11.00 6.92 -17.93
C PRO A 74 -10.39 8.03 -18.78
N GLU A 75 -9.69 8.95 -18.13
CA GLU A 75 -9.04 10.06 -18.81
C GLU A 75 -7.77 9.61 -19.54
N GLU A 76 -6.95 8.80 -18.90
CA GLU A 76 -5.73 8.24 -19.50
C GLU A 76 -6.00 7.28 -20.67
N ALA A 77 -7.09 6.52 -20.58
CA ALA A 77 -7.53 5.61 -21.62
C ALA A 77 -8.45 6.28 -22.65
N GLU A 78 -8.81 7.55 -22.44
CA GLU A 78 -9.73 8.33 -23.27
C GLU A 78 -11.09 7.62 -23.51
N THR A 79 -11.56 6.85 -22.53
CA THR A 79 -12.79 6.06 -22.62
C THR A 79 -13.45 5.88 -21.26
N GLU A 80 -14.78 5.71 -21.22
CA GLU A 80 -15.49 5.41 -19.97
C GLU A 80 -15.03 4.08 -19.37
N LEU A 81 -15.10 3.95 -18.04
CA LEU A 81 -14.84 2.67 -17.35
C LEU A 81 -15.65 1.53 -17.98
N TYR A 82 -15.02 0.36 -18.10
CA TYR A 82 -15.65 -0.84 -18.65
C TYR A 82 -16.96 -1.19 -17.92
N SER A 83 -16.96 -1.16 -16.59
CA SER A 83 -18.17 -1.36 -15.78
C SER A 83 -18.21 -0.47 -14.53
N PRO A 84 -18.89 0.68 -14.58
CA PRO A 84 -19.17 1.49 -13.40
C PRO A 84 -20.00 0.76 -12.34
N LEU A 85 -20.87 -0.17 -12.77
CA LEU A 85 -21.68 -1.01 -11.87
C LEU A 85 -20.80 -1.96 -11.08
N LEU A 86 -19.85 -2.65 -11.73
CA LEU A 86 -18.94 -3.58 -11.06
C LEU A 86 -18.14 -2.86 -9.96
N ALA A 87 -17.62 -1.66 -10.26
CA ALA A 87 -16.94 -0.84 -9.27
C ALA A 87 -17.87 -0.50 -8.08
N LYS A 88 -19.11 -0.05 -8.31
CA LYS A 88 -20.06 0.24 -7.23
C LYS A 88 -20.42 -0.99 -6.38
N VAL A 89 -20.57 -2.17 -6.98
CA VAL A 89 -20.86 -3.40 -6.24
C VAL A 89 -19.65 -3.82 -5.41
N MET A 90 -18.45 -3.84 -6.00
CA MET A 90 -17.21 -4.20 -5.31
C MET A 90 -16.87 -3.22 -4.18
N PHE A 91 -17.21 -1.93 -4.33
CA PHE A 91 -17.12 -0.95 -3.24
C PHE A 91 -17.87 -1.42 -1.99
N TRP A 92 -19.14 -1.79 -2.12
CA TRP A 92 -19.95 -2.22 -0.99
C TRP A 92 -19.50 -3.56 -0.43
N VAL A 93 -19.14 -4.51 -1.30
CA VAL A 93 -18.59 -5.80 -0.87
C VAL A 93 -17.34 -5.59 -0.01
N PHE A 94 -16.41 -4.75 -0.47
CA PHE A 94 -15.17 -4.48 0.26
C PHE A 94 -15.42 -3.72 1.57
N LEU A 95 -16.30 -2.72 1.55
CA LEU A 95 -16.61 -1.92 2.74
C LEU A 95 -17.29 -2.74 3.82
N VAL A 96 -18.28 -3.56 3.45
CA VAL A 96 -18.98 -4.45 4.39
C VAL A 96 -18.01 -5.50 4.93
N ALA A 97 -17.16 -6.10 4.09
CA ALA A 97 -16.15 -7.06 4.54
C ALA A 97 -15.19 -6.44 5.57
N ALA A 98 -14.72 -5.22 5.33
CA ALA A 98 -13.88 -4.48 6.27
C ALA A 98 -14.60 -4.19 7.59
N ALA A 99 -15.84 -3.67 7.52
CA ALA A 99 -16.64 -3.36 8.71
C ALA A 99 -16.93 -4.60 9.56
N VAL A 100 -17.32 -5.71 8.92
CA VAL A 100 -17.56 -7.00 9.60
C VAL A 100 -16.27 -7.55 10.21
N THR A 101 -15.13 -7.39 9.55
CA THR A 101 -13.83 -7.82 10.09
C THR A 101 -13.45 -7.04 11.35
N VAL A 102 -13.54 -5.71 11.30
CA VAL A 102 -13.27 -4.85 12.47
C VAL A 102 -14.25 -5.11 13.60
N ALA A 103 -15.55 -5.26 13.28
CA ALA A 103 -16.54 -5.63 14.28
C ALA A 103 -16.23 -7.00 14.91
N GLY A 104 -15.81 -7.98 14.11
CA GLY A 104 -15.38 -9.29 14.60
C GLY A 104 -14.20 -9.20 15.58
N TYR A 105 -13.25 -8.31 15.34
CA TYR A 105 -12.13 -8.08 16.26
C TYR A 105 -12.55 -7.45 17.59
N LEU A 106 -13.57 -6.60 17.58
CA LEU A 106 -14.00 -5.82 18.75
C LEU A 106 -15.09 -6.52 19.58
N LEU A 107 -15.93 -7.35 18.95
CA LEU A 107 -17.14 -7.89 19.58
C LEU A 107 -16.94 -9.29 20.16
N VAL A 108 -15.95 -10.05 19.70
CA VAL A 108 -15.70 -11.42 20.16
C VAL A 108 -14.21 -11.67 20.39
N PRO A 109 -13.85 -12.57 21.31
CA PRO A 109 -12.45 -13.00 21.44
C PRO A 109 -11.90 -13.55 20.12
N TYR A 110 -10.63 -13.27 19.83
CA TYR A 110 -10.01 -13.69 18.57
C TYR A 110 -10.01 -15.21 18.36
N ALA A 111 -9.90 -15.99 19.45
CA ALA A 111 -10.03 -17.45 19.41
C ALA A 111 -11.44 -17.90 18.96
N THR A 112 -12.49 -17.26 19.49
CA THR A 112 -13.87 -17.52 19.08
C THR A 112 -14.12 -17.12 17.62
N LEU A 113 -13.53 -16.01 17.17
CA LEU A 113 -13.57 -15.62 15.75
C LEU A 113 -12.89 -16.68 14.86
N ALA A 114 -11.75 -17.21 15.29
CA ALA A 114 -11.03 -18.26 14.57
C ALA A 114 -11.85 -19.56 14.48
N GLU A 115 -12.53 -19.96 15.56
CA GLU A 115 -13.44 -21.11 15.57
C GLU A 115 -14.62 -20.92 14.61
N PHE A 116 -15.35 -19.79 14.74
CA PHE A 116 -16.52 -19.50 13.90
C PHE A 116 -16.19 -19.40 12.42
N THR A 117 -14.97 -18.99 12.08
CA THR A 117 -14.51 -18.89 10.69
C THR A 117 -13.72 -20.11 10.20
N MET A 118 -13.73 -21.19 10.99
CA MET A 118 -13.11 -22.48 10.66
C MET A 118 -11.60 -22.39 10.39
N ASN A 119 -10.87 -21.57 11.13
CA ASN A 119 -9.44 -21.39 10.93
C ASN A 119 -8.64 -22.69 11.18
N GLU A 120 -9.16 -23.64 11.97
CA GLU A 120 -8.53 -24.97 12.10
C GLU A 120 -8.50 -25.76 10.79
N LYS A 121 -9.51 -25.59 9.93
CA LYS A 121 -9.59 -26.28 8.62
C LYS A 121 -8.89 -25.49 7.52
N PHE A 122 -8.93 -24.16 7.60
CA PHE A 122 -8.36 -23.26 6.61
C PHE A 122 -7.49 -22.20 7.28
N PRO A 123 -6.32 -22.58 7.82
CA PRO A 123 -5.51 -21.70 8.66
C PRO A 123 -4.86 -20.60 7.84
N THR A 124 -5.24 -19.34 8.09
CA THR A 124 -4.51 -18.17 7.55
C THR A 124 -4.39 -17.00 8.54
N MET A 125 -5.07 -17.07 9.68
CA MET A 125 -5.13 -16.03 10.72
C MET A 125 -3.89 -16.03 11.62
N GLY A 126 -3.77 -15.05 12.51
CA GLY A 126 -2.70 -14.98 13.52
C GLY A 126 -1.34 -14.49 13.01
N ARG A 127 -1.30 -13.90 11.80
CA ARG A 127 -0.11 -13.27 11.24
C ARG A 127 -0.36 -11.77 11.11
N GLU A 128 0.61 -10.97 11.53
CA GLU A 128 0.51 -9.51 11.48
C GLU A 128 0.22 -9.02 10.04
N PHE A 129 -0.65 -8.02 9.91
CA PHE A 129 -1.21 -7.50 8.64
C PHE A 129 -2.12 -8.49 7.88
N LEU A 130 -2.24 -9.73 8.36
CA LEU A 130 -3.01 -10.83 7.77
C LEU A 130 -3.93 -11.50 8.81
N GLU A 131 -4.42 -10.75 9.79
CA GLU A 131 -5.21 -11.25 10.91
C GLU A 131 -6.65 -11.63 10.51
N GLN A 132 -7.14 -11.17 9.37
CA GLN A 132 -8.50 -11.37 8.90
C GLN A 132 -8.78 -12.85 8.56
N PRO A 133 -10.00 -13.34 8.77
CA PRO A 133 -10.36 -14.72 8.43
C PRO A 133 -10.11 -15.10 6.97
N THR A 134 -9.90 -16.38 6.70
CA THR A 134 -9.63 -16.90 5.34
C THR A 134 -10.72 -16.51 4.35
N ILE A 135 -11.99 -16.56 4.76
CA ILE A 135 -13.12 -16.15 3.92
C ILE A 135 -13.05 -14.66 3.52
N ILE A 136 -12.57 -13.79 4.42
CA ILE A 136 -12.36 -12.37 4.13
C ILE A 136 -11.18 -12.21 3.17
N LYS A 137 -10.08 -12.95 3.36
CA LYS A 137 -8.94 -12.95 2.42
C LYS A 137 -9.38 -13.35 1.01
N VAL A 138 -10.24 -14.35 0.87
CA VAL A 138 -10.82 -14.74 -0.43
C VAL A 138 -11.65 -13.60 -1.03
N GLY A 139 -12.45 -12.93 -0.21
CA GLY A 139 -13.17 -11.72 -0.61
C GLY A 139 -12.25 -10.62 -1.13
N ILE A 140 -11.12 -10.37 -0.46
CA ILE A 140 -10.10 -9.40 -0.91
C ILE A 140 -9.56 -9.78 -2.29
N VAL A 141 -9.26 -11.06 -2.54
CA VAL A 141 -8.82 -11.54 -3.86
C VAL A 141 -9.87 -11.27 -4.94
N ILE A 142 -11.14 -11.57 -4.65
CA ILE A 142 -12.24 -11.33 -5.59
C ILE A 142 -12.35 -9.84 -5.93
N VAL A 143 -12.28 -8.96 -4.92
CA VAL A 143 -12.32 -7.51 -5.13
C VAL A 143 -11.11 -7.04 -5.94
N ALA A 144 -9.91 -7.50 -5.62
CA ALA A 144 -8.68 -7.15 -6.34
C ALA A 144 -8.73 -7.59 -7.81
N LEU A 145 -9.18 -8.82 -8.08
CA LEU A 145 -9.33 -9.33 -9.45
C LEU A 145 -10.43 -8.61 -10.22
N ALA A 146 -11.57 -8.32 -9.60
CA ALA A 146 -12.64 -7.54 -10.23
C ALA A 146 -12.19 -6.11 -10.54
N PHE A 147 -11.39 -5.51 -9.66
CA PHE A 147 -10.78 -4.21 -9.87
C PHE A 147 -9.78 -4.23 -11.04
N LEU A 148 -8.84 -5.18 -11.02
CA LEU A 148 -7.86 -5.38 -12.09
C LEU A 148 -8.56 -5.62 -13.43
N PHE A 149 -9.60 -6.45 -13.46
CA PHE A 149 -10.40 -6.70 -14.66
C PHE A 149 -11.06 -5.42 -15.18
N ASN A 150 -11.71 -4.64 -14.31
CA ASN A 150 -12.40 -3.42 -14.72
C ASN A 150 -11.43 -2.38 -15.31
N ILE A 151 -10.30 -2.14 -14.63
CA ILE A 151 -9.27 -1.21 -15.10
C ILE A 151 -8.60 -1.76 -16.37
N GLY A 152 -8.23 -3.04 -16.39
CA GLY A 152 -7.63 -3.72 -17.54
C GLY A 152 -8.49 -3.62 -18.79
N MET A 153 -9.78 -3.96 -18.70
CA MET A 153 -10.70 -3.86 -19.83
C MET A 153 -10.90 -2.42 -20.31
N THR A 154 -10.88 -1.43 -19.39
CA THR A 154 -10.94 -0.02 -19.75
C THR A 154 -9.72 0.40 -20.58
N VAL A 155 -8.52 0.04 -20.13
CA VAL A 155 -7.26 0.33 -20.85
C VAL A 155 -7.16 -0.43 -22.17
N LEU A 156 -7.64 -1.68 -22.23
CA LEU A 156 -7.65 -2.48 -23.45
C LEU A 156 -8.57 -1.87 -24.52
N LYS A 157 -9.75 -1.39 -24.12
CA LYS A 157 -10.71 -0.69 -24.99
C LYS A 157 -10.19 0.67 -25.47
N GLY A 158 -9.44 1.37 -24.63
CA GLY A 158 -8.98 2.73 -24.88
C GLY A 158 -7.50 2.86 -25.25
N ARG A 159 -7.00 4.08 -25.04
CA ARG A 159 -5.60 4.45 -25.22
C ARG A 159 -4.72 3.78 -24.17
N LYS A 160 -3.58 3.25 -24.64
CA LYS A 160 -2.55 2.66 -23.78
C LYS A 160 -1.44 3.68 -23.60
N THR A 161 -1.15 3.99 -22.35
CA THR A 161 -0.13 4.96 -21.96
C THR A 161 0.83 4.31 -20.98
N VAL A 162 2.03 4.88 -20.79
CA VAL A 162 3.00 4.32 -19.82
C VAL A 162 2.43 4.34 -18.42
N VAL A 163 1.73 5.42 -18.05
CA VAL A 163 1.02 5.54 -16.76
C VAL A 163 0.05 4.37 -16.56
N ASN A 164 -0.84 4.11 -17.52
CA ASN A 164 -1.81 3.02 -17.40
C ASN A 164 -1.15 1.63 -17.40
N LEU A 165 -0.07 1.44 -18.16
CA LEU A 165 0.65 0.16 -18.21
C LEU A 165 1.41 -0.13 -16.90
N VAL A 166 2.07 0.88 -16.33
CA VAL A 166 2.73 0.78 -15.01
C VAL A 166 1.69 0.54 -13.92
N LEU A 167 0.55 1.26 -13.96
CA LEU A 167 -0.55 1.03 -13.04
C LEU A 167 -1.05 -0.42 -13.14
N LEU A 168 -1.29 -0.95 -14.34
CA LEU A 168 -1.73 -2.33 -14.54
C LEU A 168 -0.70 -3.35 -14.04
N LEU A 169 0.59 -3.09 -14.22
CA LEU A 169 1.65 -3.93 -13.65
C LEU A 169 1.58 -3.95 -12.12
N GLY A 170 1.41 -2.80 -11.49
CA GLY A 170 1.16 -2.69 -10.05
C GLY A 170 -0.11 -3.45 -9.63
N LEU A 171 -1.24 -3.24 -10.31
CA LEU A 171 -2.49 -3.95 -9.99
C LEU A 171 -2.40 -5.47 -10.18
N LEU A 172 -1.62 -5.94 -11.16
CA LEU A 172 -1.33 -7.36 -11.34
C LEU A 172 -0.52 -7.90 -10.16
N GLY A 173 0.56 -7.19 -9.78
CA GLY A 173 1.35 -7.52 -8.59
C GLY A 173 0.48 -7.53 -7.33
N LEU A 174 -0.47 -6.60 -7.21
CA LEU A 174 -1.40 -6.49 -6.09
C LEU A 174 -2.27 -7.75 -6.00
N ALA A 175 -2.73 -8.29 -7.13
CA ALA A 175 -3.50 -9.53 -7.12
C ALA A 175 -2.61 -10.76 -6.82
N VAL A 176 -1.44 -10.84 -7.45
CA VAL A 176 -0.56 -12.02 -7.40
C VAL A 176 0.12 -12.17 -6.04
N PHE A 177 0.79 -11.13 -5.54
CA PHE A 177 1.58 -11.26 -4.31
C PHE A 177 0.70 -11.44 -3.07
N PHE A 178 -0.56 -10.98 -3.09
CA PHE A 178 -1.49 -11.27 -2.00
C PHE A 178 -1.84 -12.77 -1.88
N LEU A 179 -1.69 -13.56 -2.95
CA LEU A 179 -1.96 -15.00 -2.88
C LEU A 179 -1.03 -15.75 -1.92
N PHE A 180 0.15 -15.20 -1.61
CA PHE A 180 1.03 -15.75 -0.58
C PHE A 180 0.42 -15.67 0.82
N ALA A 181 -0.62 -14.87 1.03
CA ALA A 181 -1.39 -14.87 2.28
C ALA A 181 -2.14 -16.19 2.53
N PHE A 182 -2.27 -17.08 1.54
CA PHE A 182 -2.85 -18.42 1.72
C PHE A 182 -1.79 -19.52 1.89
N TYR A 183 -0.51 -19.21 1.69
CA TYR A 183 0.57 -20.15 1.95
C TYR A 183 0.97 -20.05 3.42
N VAL A 184 0.74 -21.11 4.18
CA VAL A 184 1.02 -21.20 5.62
C VAL A 184 1.82 -22.48 5.90
N PRO A 185 3.13 -22.46 5.67
CA PRO A 185 3.98 -23.62 5.95
C PRO A 185 4.15 -23.84 7.46
N GLU A 186 4.35 -25.09 7.87
CA GLU A 186 4.61 -25.43 9.28
C GLU A 186 5.94 -24.85 9.80
N ASN A 187 6.92 -24.72 8.90
CA ASN A 187 8.21 -24.13 9.24
C ASN A 187 8.07 -22.60 9.37
N LEU A 188 8.30 -22.08 10.58
CA LEU A 188 8.16 -20.66 10.89
C LEU A 188 9.09 -19.75 10.05
N VAL A 189 10.32 -20.19 9.76
CA VAL A 189 11.25 -19.43 8.91
C VAL A 189 10.66 -19.26 7.51
N LEU A 190 10.11 -20.35 6.96
CA LEU A 190 9.47 -20.35 5.64
C LEU A 190 8.17 -19.53 5.64
N ASP A 191 7.38 -19.58 6.71
CA ASP A 191 6.18 -18.72 6.85
C ASP A 191 6.59 -17.25 6.84
N LYS A 192 7.58 -16.85 7.64
CA LYS A 192 8.05 -15.47 7.67
C LYS A 192 8.69 -15.02 6.35
N PHE A 193 9.38 -15.91 5.66
CA PHE A 193 9.94 -15.62 4.34
C PHE A 193 8.84 -15.21 3.35
N PHE A 194 7.77 -15.99 3.20
CA PHE A 194 6.67 -15.68 2.27
C PHE A 194 5.68 -14.64 2.81
N TRP A 195 5.58 -14.49 4.13
CA TRP A 195 4.85 -13.38 4.74
C TRP A 195 5.41 -12.02 4.29
N TRP A 196 6.74 -11.89 4.21
CA TRP A 196 7.36 -10.67 3.65
C TRP A 196 7.11 -10.47 2.15
N TRP A 197 6.71 -11.49 1.40
CA TRP A 197 6.24 -11.27 0.03
C TRP A 197 4.89 -10.52 0.02
N VAL A 198 4.10 -10.66 1.09
CA VAL A 198 2.84 -9.92 1.26
C VAL A 198 3.04 -8.59 1.98
N VAL A 199 4.04 -8.47 2.86
CA VAL A 199 4.23 -7.22 3.61
C VAL A 199 5.21 -6.27 2.93
N HIS A 200 6.28 -6.77 2.33
CA HIS A 200 7.25 -5.94 1.62
C HIS A 200 6.93 -5.89 0.12
N LEU A 201 6.95 -7.03 -0.60
CA LEU A 201 6.76 -6.97 -2.06
C LEU A 201 5.36 -6.49 -2.46
N TRP A 202 4.31 -6.97 -1.81
CA TRP A 202 2.93 -6.56 -2.13
C TRP A 202 2.57 -5.16 -1.66
N VAL A 203 3.15 -4.67 -0.55
CA VAL A 203 2.95 -3.28 -0.10
C VAL A 203 4.00 -2.40 -0.75
N GLU A 204 5.23 -2.42 -0.27
CA GLU A 204 6.30 -1.53 -0.72
C GLU A 204 6.56 -1.66 -2.22
N GLY A 205 6.90 -2.86 -2.69
CA GLY A 205 7.27 -3.08 -4.08
C GLY A 205 6.14 -2.73 -5.06
N VAL A 206 4.93 -3.24 -4.82
CA VAL A 206 3.80 -3.07 -5.72
C VAL A 206 3.11 -1.71 -5.58
N TRP A 207 2.93 -1.20 -4.36
CA TRP A 207 2.23 0.08 -4.17
C TRP A 207 3.10 1.24 -4.63
N GLU A 208 4.43 1.10 -4.63
CA GLU A 208 5.30 2.09 -5.26
C GLU A 208 5.06 2.23 -6.77
N LEU A 209 4.74 1.13 -7.49
CA LEU A 209 4.35 1.19 -8.90
C LEU A 209 3.03 1.96 -9.09
N ILE A 210 2.05 1.69 -8.21
CA ILE A 210 0.75 2.36 -8.22
C ILE A 210 0.93 3.86 -7.91
N LEU A 211 1.70 4.19 -6.88
CA LEU A 211 2.07 5.54 -6.49
C LEU A 211 2.76 6.28 -7.66
N GLY A 212 3.79 5.67 -8.25
CA GLY A 212 4.52 6.25 -9.37
C GLY A 212 3.61 6.61 -10.54
N ALA A 213 2.67 5.70 -10.90
CA ALA A 213 1.70 5.96 -11.95
C ALA A 213 0.73 7.11 -11.59
N ILE A 214 0.18 7.12 -10.37
CA ILE A 214 -0.73 8.17 -9.90
C ILE A 214 -0.01 9.53 -9.83
N LEU A 215 1.20 9.57 -9.28
CA LEU A 215 2.01 10.78 -9.18
C LEU A 215 2.38 11.31 -10.57
N ALA A 216 2.78 10.45 -11.50
CA ALA A 216 3.05 10.83 -12.88
C ALA A 216 1.80 11.43 -13.55
N TYR A 217 0.64 10.81 -13.38
CA TYR A 217 -0.64 11.37 -13.85
C TYR A 217 -0.90 12.76 -13.26
N VAL A 218 -0.81 12.92 -11.95
CA VAL A 218 -1.00 14.22 -11.28
C VAL A 218 -0.05 15.26 -11.84
N LEU A 219 1.24 14.94 -12.00
CA LEU A 219 2.24 15.85 -12.54
C LEU A 219 1.95 16.24 -13.99
N ILE A 220 1.53 15.30 -14.85
CA ILE A 220 1.05 15.61 -16.20
C ILE A 220 -0.09 16.65 -16.09
N LYS A 221 -1.06 16.41 -15.20
CA LYS A 221 -2.26 17.23 -15.01
C LYS A 221 -2.05 18.59 -14.35
N VAL A 222 -1.04 18.79 -13.52
CA VAL A 222 -0.83 20.09 -12.85
C VAL A 222 0.27 20.92 -13.49
N THR A 223 1.27 20.30 -14.13
CA THR A 223 2.43 21.02 -14.68
C THR A 223 2.28 21.36 -16.15
N GLY A 224 1.60 20.51 -16.94
CA GLY A 224 1.53 20.63 -18.40
C GLY A 224 2.88 20.41 -19.09
N VAL A 225 3.84 19.77 -18.41
CA VAL A 225 5.07 19.27 -19.04
C VAL A 225 4.72 18.16 -20.03
N ASP A 226 5.52 18.04 -21.09
CA ASP A 226 5.33 17.01 -22.12
C ASP A 226 5.35 15.61 -21.50
N ARG A 227 4.33 14.84 -21.86
CA ARG A 227 4.11 13.48 -21.35
C ARG A 227 5.33 12.58 -21.53
N GLU A 228 6.01 12.70 -22.66
CA GLU A 228 7.22 11.91 -22.96
C GLU A 228 8.32 12.09 -21.90
N VAL A 229 8.50 13.30 -21.36
CA VAL A 229 9.49 13.57 -20.30
C VAL A 229 9.08 12.87 -19.02
N ILE A 230 7.81 12.98 -18.64
CA ILE A 230 7.28 12.36 -17.41
C ILE A 230 7.35 10.84 -17.49
N GLU A 231 6.99 10.26 -18.63
CA GLU A 231 7.01 8.81 -18.83
C GLU A 231 8.44 8.24 -18.82
N LYS A 232 9.44 8.97 -19.35
CA LYS A 232 10.86 8.58 -19.22
C LYS A 232 11.32 8.55 -17.77
N TRP A 233 10.94 9.56 -16.97
CA TRP A 233 11.22 9.56 -15.54
C TRP A 233 10.55 8.39 -14.82
N LEU A 234 9.27 8.15 -15.12
CA LEU A 234 8.51 7.04 -14.55
C LEU A 234 9.20 5.70 -14.83
N TYR A 235 9.65 5.45 -16.06
CA TYR A 235 10.35 4.20 -16.38
C TYR A 235 11.61 4.00 -15.56
N VAL A 236 12.45 5.03 -15.40
CA VAL A 236 13.70 4.89 -14.65
C VAL A 236 13.41 4.67 -13.15
N ILE A 237 12.45 5.40 -12.59
CA ILE A 237 12.05 5.24 -11.18
C ILE A 237 11.54 3.82 -10.94
N ILE A 238 10.62 3.31 -11.77
CA ILE A 238 10.06 1.97 -11.63
C ILE A 238 11.12 0.89 -11.85
N ALA A 239 12.01 1.06 -12.83
CA ALA A 239 13.11 0.12 -13.04
C ALA A 239 14.02 0.04 -11.82
N MET A 240 14.38 1.19 -11.23
CA MET A 240 15.19 1.23 -10.03
C MET A 240 14.47 0.58 -8.84
N ALA A 241 13.19 0.89 -8.63
CA ALA A 241 12.36 0.30 -7.58
C ALA A 241 12.31 -1.24 -7.68
N LEU A 242 12.10 -1.79 -8.88
CA LEU A 242 12.06 -3.24 -9.08
C LEU A 242 13.45 -3.89 -8.92
N ILE A 243 14.51 -3.26 -9.43
CA ILE A 243 15.88 -3.79 -9.33
C ILE A 243 16.32 -3.84 -7.86
N SER A 244 16.03 -2.81 -7.07
CA SER A 244 16.39 -2.76 -5.65
C SER A 244 15.43 -3.58 -4.79
N GLY A 245 14.12 -3.31 -4.85
CA GLY A 245 13.13 -3.81 -3.89
C GLY A 245 12.88 -5.32 -3.94
N ILE A 246 12.99 -5.95 -5.13
CA ILE A 246 12.72 -7.39 -5.24
C ILE A 246 13.71 -8.22 -4.42
N ILE A 247 15.01 -7.93 -4.54
CA ILE A 247 16.05 -8.61 -3.78
C ILE A 247 16.24 -7.95 -2.41
N GLY A 248 15.98 -6.64 -2.32
CA GLY A 248 16.10 -5.84 -1.11
C GLY A 248 15.12 -6.21 -0.01
N THR A 249 14.01 -6.90 -0.34
CA THR A 249 13.19 -7.67 0.62
C THR A 249 14.04 -8.53 1.56
N GLY A 250 15.23 -8.96 1.11
CA GLY A 250 16.24 -9.66 1.89
C GLY A 250 16.60 -9.02 3.23
N HIS A 251 16.45 -7.70 3.40
CA HIS A 251 16.72 -7.02 4.67
C HIS A 251 15.78 -7.43 5.81
N HIS A 252 14.66 -8.08 5.47
CA HIS A 252 13.73 -8.65 6.42
C HIS A 252 14.08 -10.08 6.82
N PHE A 253 15.04 -10.71 6.13
CA PHE A 253 15.42 -12.10 6.33
C PHE A 253 16.61 -12.28 7.27
N PHE A 254 17.29 -11.20 7.66
CA PHE A 254 18.54 -11.26 8.42
C PHE A 254 18.47 -12.13 9.68
N TRP A 255 17.37 -12.01 10.43
CA TRP A 255 17.23 -12.59 11.77
C TRP A 255 16.06 -13.56 11.92
N ILE A 256 15.43 -13.97 10.80
CA ILE A 256 14.29 -14.90 10.83
C ILE A 256 14.71 -16.37 10.67
N GLY A 257 16.02 -16.65 10.56
CA GLY A 257 16.56 -18.01 10.36
C GLY A 257 16.83 -18.38 8.89
N ALA A 258 16.76 -17.42 7.97
CA ALA A 258 17.15 -17.63 6.57
C ALA A 258 18.67 -17.81 6.42
N PRO A 259 19.16 -18.40 5.31
CA PRO A 259 20.60 -18.54 5.08
C PRO A 259 21.38 -17.22 5.13
N GLU A 260 22.61 -17.28 5.65
CA GLU A 260 23.45 -16.10 5.94
C GLU A 260 23.73 -15.21 4.71
N TYR A 261 23.69 -15.76 3.49
CA TYR A 261 23.87 -14.97 2.27
C TYR A 261 22.85 -13.83 2.16
N TRP A 262 21.67 -13.94 2.79
CA TRP A 262 20.69 -12.86 2.82
C TRP A 262 21.16 -11.63 3.57
N GLN A 263 22.09 -11.75 4.52
CA GLN A 263 22.71 -10.58 5.16
C GLN A 263 23.46 -9.73 4.14
N TRP A 264 24.11 -10.36 3.16
CA TRP A 264 24.79 -9.67 2.06
C TRP A 264 23.81 -9.14 1.02
N TRP A 265 22.98 -10.01 0.45
CA TRP A 265 22.03 -9.63 -0.60
C TRP A 265 21.02 -8.58 -0.12
N GLY A 266 20.44 -8.79 1.07
CA GLY A 266 19.53 -7.84 1.68
C GLY A 266 20.20 -6.50 1.94
N SER A 267 21.42 -6.46 2.49
CA SER A 267 22.11 -5.20 2.73
C SER A 267 22.47 -4.46 1.44
N ILE A 268 22.94 -5.15 0.40
CA ILE A 268 23.34 -4.53 -0.86
C ILE A 268 22.13 -3.94 -1.59
N PHE A 269 21.05 -4.70 -1.72
CA PHE A 269 19.91 -4.28 -2.53
C PHE A 269 19.00 -3.29 -1.79
N SER A 270 18.78 -3.47 -0.48
CA SER A 270 18.03 -2.47 0.31
C SER A 270 18.78 -1.14 0.46
N ALA A 271 20.12 -1.15 0.42
CA ALA A 271 20.89 0.10 0.37
C ALA A 271 20.66 0.91 -0.92
N LEU A 272 20.13 0.29 -1.98
CA LEU A 272 19.77 0.95 -3.23
C LEU A 272 18.31 1.44 -3.25
N GLU A 273 17.44 0.95 -2.37
CA GLU A 273 16.02 1.35 -2.30
C GLU A 273 15.77 2.85 -2.02
N PRO A 274 16.66 3.61 -1.36
CA PRO A 274 16.47 5.06 -1.27
C PRO A 274 16.59 5.80 -2.60
N LEU A 275 17.22 5.20 -3.63
CA LEU A 275 17.44 5.83 -4.93
C LEU A 275 16.14 6.15 -5.68
N PRO A 276 15.19 5.22 -5.89
CA PRO A 276 13.92 5.54 -6.55
C PRO A 276 13.15 6.65 -5.83
N PHE A 277 13.10 6.67 -4.50
CA PHE A 277 12.45 7.77 -3.75
C PHE A 277 13.17 9.11 -3.90
N PHE A 278 14.51 9.12 -3.88
CA PHE A 278 15.27 10.33 -4.17
C PHE A 278 15.01 10.84 -5.59
N MET A 279 15.02 9.93 -6.57
CA MET A 279 14.68 10.23 -7.95
C MET A 279 13.26 10.77 -8.10
N MET A 280 12.29 10.23 -7.34
CA MET A 280 10.92 10.72 -7.30
C MET A 280 10.83 12.16 -6.76
N THR A 281 11.64 12.49 -5.75
CA THR A 281 11.75 13.88 -5.25
C THR A 281 12.30 14.80 -6.32
N VAL A 282 13.45 14.46 -6.93
CA VAL A 282 14.05 15.25 -8.02
C VAL A 282 13.07 15.41 -9.18
N PHE A 283 12.40 14.33 -9.56
CA PHE A 283 11.38 14.30 -10.61
C PHE A 283 10.24 15.27 -10.32
N ALA A 284 9.59 15.17 -9.15
CA ALA A 284 8.44 16.01 -8.80
C ALA A 284 8.79 17.50 -8.81
N PHE A 285 9.92 17.88 -8.21
CA PHE A 285 10.39 19.27 -8.20
C PHE A 285 10.77 19.76 -9.60
N ASN A 286 11.45 18.94 -10.40
CA ASN A 286 11.83 19.30 -11.75
C ASN A 286 10.58 19.57 -12.63
N MET A 287 9.56 18.71 -12.54
CA MET A 287 8.33 18.88 -13.31
C MET A 287 7.56 20.14 -12.89
N VAL A 288 7.47 20.42 -11.59
CA VAL A 288 6.77 21.62 -11.09
C VAL A 288 7.53 22.91 -11.42
N ASN A 289 8.86 22.88 -11.41
CA ASN A 289 9.70 24.02 -11.79
C ASN A 289 9.66 24.29 -13.30
N ARG A 290 9.50 23.25 -14.13
CA ARG A 290 9.37 23.35 -15.59
C ARG A 290 7.91 23.46 -16.06
N ARG A 291 6.97 23.76 -15.15
CA ARG A 291 5.54 23.83 -15.47
C ARG A 291 5.28 24.83 -16.60
N ARG A 292 4.48 24.42 -17.58
CA ARG A 292 4.03 25.23 -18.71
C ARG A 292 2.63 25.81 -18.51
N ARG A 293 1.95 25.41 -17.44
CA ARG A 293 0.65 25.97 -17.04
C ARG A 293 0.61 26.31 -15.57
N ASN A 294 -0.26 27.26 -15.23
CA ASN A 294 -0.61 27.57 -13.86
C ASN A 294 -1.95 26.90 -13.52
N HIS A 295 -1.90 25.70 -12.93
CA HIS A 295 -3.11 24.94 -12.59
C HIS A 295 -3.78 25.51 -11.33
N PRO A 296 -5.11 25.69 -11.30
CA PRO A 296 -5.80 26.31 -10.15
C PRO A 296 -5.74 25.47 -8.87
N ASN A 297 -5.65 24.14 -8.99
CA ASN A 297 -5.52 23.24 -7.84
C ASN A 297 -4.09 23.21 -7.28
N LYS A 298 -3.73 24.27 -6.54
CA LYS A 298 -2.42 24.37 -5.86
C LYS A 298 -2.22 23.32 -4.78
N VAL A 299 -3.31 22.85 -4.17
CA VAL A 299 -3.29 21.80 -3.14
C VAL A 299 -2.74 20.51 -3.75
N ALA A 300 -3.26 20.06 -4.90
CA ALA A 300 -2.74 18.87 -5.56
C ALA A 300 -1.25 18.96 -5.89
N THR A 301 -0.75 20.13 -6.30
CA THR A 301 0.69 20.33 -6.54
C THR A 301 1.50 20.27 -5.24
N LEU A 302 1.01 20.88 -4.16
CA LEU A 302 1.69 20.85 -2.87
C LEU A 302 1.75 19.43 -2.30
N TRP A 303 0.64 18.69 -2.37
CA TRP A 303 0.59 17.29 -1.94
C TRP A 303 1.50 16.42 -2.81
N ALA A 304 1.50 16.57 -4.14
CA ALA A 304 2.42 15.82 -5.00
C ALA A 304 3.92 16.04 -4.67
N LEU A 305 4.31 17.29 -4.35
CA LEU A 305 5.67 17.58 -3.87
C LEU A 305 5.90 17.01 -2.46
N GLY A 306 4.91 17.14 -1.58
CA GLY A 306 4.93 16.63 -0.21
C GLY A 306 5.10 15.12 -0.16
N THR A 307 4.32 14.36 -0.93
CA THR A 307 4.42 12.90 -1.09
C THR A 307 5.83 12.50 -1.47
N ALA A 308 6.42 13.12 -2.50
CA ALA A 308 7.76 12.77 -2.95
C ALA A 308 8.82 13.00 -1.86
N VAL A 309 8.75 14.13 -1.14
CA VAL A 309 9.67 14.45 -0.04
C VAL A 309 9.47 13.52 1.14
N MET A 310 8.23 13.35 1.60
CA MET A 310 7.93 12.56 2.80
C MET A 310 8.17 11.07 2.54
N ALA A 311 7.93 10.57 1.33
CA ALA A 311 8.32 9.22 0.93
C ALA A 311 9.85 9.05 0.98
N PHE A 312 10.63 10.01 0.47
CA PHE A 312 12.09 9.94 0.58
C PHE A 312 12.59 10.04 2.02
N LEU A 313 12.00 10.89 2.86
CA LEU A 313 12.38 10.97 4.27
C LEU A 313 12.00 9.69 5.03
N GLY A 314 10.79 9.17 4.83
CA GLY A 314 10.28 7.98 5.50
C GLY A 314 10.93 6.69 5.01
N ALA A 315 10.78 6.37 3.73
CA ALA A 315 11.33 5.15 3.15
C ALA A 315 12.84 5.26 2.90
N GLY A 316 13.29 6.36 2.28
CA GLY A 316 14.70 6.54 1.93
C GLY A 316 15.62 6.79 3.12
N VAL A 317 15.35 7.82 3.93
CA VAL A 317 16.25 8.20 5.04
C VAL A 317 16.02 7.32 6.26
N TRP A 318 14.81 7.30 6.80
CA TRP A 318 14.50 6.50 8.01
C TRP A 318 14.63 5.00 7.77
N GLY A 319 14.32 4.51 6.57
CA GLY A 319 14.58 3.11 6.20
C GLY A 319 16.08 2.83 6.11
N PHE A 320 16.87 3.69 5.46
CA PHE A 320 18.32 3.46 5.37
C PHE A 320 19.03 3.47 6.73
N LEU A 321 18.54 4.26 7.71
CA LEU A 321 19.10 4.30 9.06
C LEU A 321 19.20 2.94 9.75
N HIS A 322 18.38 1.95 9.35
CA HIS A 322 18.41 0.62 9.95
C HIS A 322 18.46 -0.54 8.95
N THR A 323 18.71 -0.29 7.67
CA THR A 323 18.61 -1.34 6.63
C THR A 323 19.83 -2.28 6.57
N LEU A 324 21.00 -1.82 6.99
CA LEU A 324 22.24 -2.61 6.91
C LEU A 324 22.29 -3.65 8.03
N ALA A 325 22.61 -4.91 7.72
CA ALA A 325 22.60 -5.99 8.71
C ALA A 325 23.36 -5.66 10.02
N PRO A 326 24.59 -5.10 10.02
CA PRO A 326 25.28 -4.76 11.27
C PRO A 326 24.54 -3.74 12.16
N ILE A 327 23.76 -2.83 11.55
CA ILE A 327 22.95 -1.84 12.27
C ILE A 327 21.60 -2.44 12.65
N ASN A 328 20.99 -3.18 11.71
CA ASN A 328 19.72 -3.87 11.92
C ASN A 328 19.79 -4.82 13.12
N PHE A 329 20.93 -5.47 13.36
CA PHE A 329 21.16 -6.32 14.52
C PHE A 329 20.77 -5.66 15.86
N TYR A 330 21.02 -4.35 16.00
CA TYR A 330 20.70 -3.59 17.22
C TYR A 330 19.35 -2.90 17.19
N THR A 331 18.79 -2.70 15.99
CA THR A 331 17.61 -1.86 15.77
C THR A 331 16.37 -2.66 15.39
N HIS A 332 16.52 -3.96 15.09
CA HIS A 332 15.44 -4.87 14.76
C HIS A 332 14.42 -4.97 15.91
N GLY A 333 13.15 -4.78 15.60
CA GLY A 333 12.07 -4.84 16.60
C GLY A 333 12.05 -3.69 17.60
N THR A 334 12.79 -2.59 17.34
CA THR A 334 12.81 -1.40 18.21
C THR A 334 11.85 -0.32 17.72
N GLN A 335 11.74 0.79 18.46
CA GLN A 335 10.94 1.96 18.08
C GLN A 335 11.41 2.63 16.78
N LEU A 336 12.64 2.37 16.31
CA LEU A 336 13.10 2.85 15.00
C LEU A 336 12.28 2.22 13.85
N THR A 337 11.91 0.95 13.97
CA THR A 337 11.03 0.29 13.00
C THR A 337 9.65 0.94 12.96
N ALA A 338 9.09 1.28 14.13
CA ALA A 338 7.82 1.98 14.19
C ALA A 338 7.94 3.40 13.60
N ALA A 339 8.99 4.15 13.93
CA ALA A 339 9.21 5.50 13.41
C ALA A 339 9.34 5.52 11.88
N HIS A 340 10.16 4.63 11.32
CA HIS A 340 10.28 4.42 9.88
C HIS A 340 8.92 4.04 9.27
N GLY A 341 8.25 3.02 9.81
CA GLY A 341 6.97 2.54 9.28
C GLY A 341 5.91 3.65 9.23
N HIS A 342 5.75 4.44 10.29
CA HIS A 342 4.79 5.55 10.28
C HIS A 342 5.12 6.59 9.22
N MET A 343 6.39 7.03 9.13
CA MET A 343 6.77 8.06 8.17
C MET A 343 6.75 7.55 6.72
N ALA A 344 7.11 6.29 6.48
CA ALA A 344 7.09 5.67 5.16
C ALA A 344 5.66 5.49 4.66
N PHE A 345 4.78 4.85 5.44
CA PHE A 345 3.37 4.70 5.03
C PHE A 345 2.68 6.06 4.85
N TYR A 346 2.87 6.98 5.81
CA TYR A 346 2.26 8.31 5.72
C TYR A 346 2.80 9.10 4.52
N GLY A 347 4.12 9.12 4.35
CA GLY A 347 4.76 9.90 3.30
C GLY A 347 4.51 9.36 1.90
N ALA A 348 4.54 8.05 1.71
CA ALA A 348 4.42 7.44 0.39
C ALA A 348 2.97 7.22 -0.05
N TYR A 349 2.07 6.86 0.88
CA TYR A 349 0.74 6.36 0.48
C TYR A 349 -0.43 7.18 1.03
N VAL A 350 -0.23 7.97 2.10
CA VAL A 350 -1.29 8.82 2.68
C VAL A 350 -1.32 10.21 2.06
N MET A 351 -0.15 10.77 1.79
CA MET A 351 0.01 12.03 1.07
C MET A 351 -0.33 11.87 -0.41
#